data_AF-A0A0M9GN77-F1
#
_entry.id   AF-A0A0M9GN77-F1
#
_cell.length_a   1.000
_cell.length_b   1.000
_cell.length_c   1.000
_cell.angle_alpha   90.00
_cell.angle_beta   90.00
_cell.angle_gamma   90.00
#
_symmetry.space_group_name_H-M   'P 1'
#
loop_
_entity.id
_entity.type
_entity.pdbx_description
1 polymer ?
#
loop_
_entity_poly.entity_id
_entity_poly.type
_entity_poly.pdbx_seq_one_letter_code
_entity_poly.pdbx_strand_id
1 'polypeptide(L)'
;MMPLDLWFDAMLDTIHSNGTQRTFIASLYIWFLRVMAALCLAAALLNWAQLTGITQNGELRFDNLDTHWRMLKTVLAVILPAAGLGLWMTQSWGVVLWLFSMGLELMAYGVWTDLFEPRPMTLITHSIAIAFLLVLSIGLFTERRRMQRIGIEHL
;
A
#
# COMPACT_ATOMS: atom_id res chain seq x y z
N MET A 1 24.82 9.70 -6.86
CA MET A 1 23.83 8.82 -6.22
C MET A 1 23.21 9.64 -5.10
N MET A 2 21.98 10.11 -5.28
CA MET A 2 21.28 10.86 -4.21
C MET A 2 20.81 9.85 -3.16
N PRO A 3 21.01 10.08 -1.86
CA PRO A 3 20.59 9.15 -0.83
C PRO A 3 19.05 9.11 -0.76
N LEU A 4 18.49 7.94 -0.43
CA LEU A 4 17.07 7.61 -0.56
C LEU A 4 16.16 8.52 0.28
N ASP A 5 16.63 8.93 1.45
CA ASP A 5 16.02 9.88 2.38
C ASP A 5 15.74 11.25 1.74
N LEU A 6 16.71 11.81 1.01
CA LEU A 6 16.57 13.12 0.33
C LEU A 6 15.53 13.10 -0.81
N TRP A 7 15.27 11.94 -1.42
CA TRP A 7 14.20 11.80 -2.41
C TRP A 7 12.81 11.85 -1.75
N PHE A 8 12.66 11.24 -0.57
CA PHE A 8 11.40 11.19 0.17
C PHE A 8 11.01 12.55 0.74
N ASP A 9 11.94 13.25 1.39
CA ASP A 9 11.66 14.57 1.97
C ASP A 9 11.27 15.58 0.88
N ALA A 10 12.00 15.56 -0.24
CA ALA A 10 11.63 16.36 -1.39
C ALA A 10 10.24 15.98 -1.94
N MET A 11 9.89 14.68 -1.99
CA MET A 11 8.55 14.22 -2.41
C MET A 11 7.45 14.78 -1.51
N LEU A 12 7.66 14.70 -0.20
CA LEU A 12 6.77 15.25 0.81
C LEU A 12 6.64 16.77 0.65
N ASP A 13 7.73 17.49 0.41
CA ASP A 13 7.71 18.94 0.18
C ASP A 13 6.89 19.35 -1.06
N THR A 14 6.96 18.57 -2.14
CA THR A 14 6.11 18.83 -3.33
C THR A 14 4.64 18.61 -3.03
N ILE A 15 4.31 17.60 -2.21
CA ILE A 15 2.95 17.36 -1.73
C ILE A 15 2.50 18.50 -0.80
N HIS A 16 3.38 19.01 0.06
CA HIS A 16 3.09 20.04 1.06
C HIS A 16 3.14 21.49 0.54
N SER A 17 3.71 21.74 -0.64
CA SER A 17 3.79 23.08 -1.24
C SER A 17 2.39 23.71 -1.46
N ASN A 18 2.28 25.02 -1.18
CA ASN A 18 1.02 25.76 -1.08
C ASN A 18 0.15 25.68 -2.37
N GLY A 19 -1.17 25.57 -2.16
CA GLY A 19 -2.16 24.99 -3.07
C GLY A 19 -2.52 25.71 -4.37
N THR A 20 -1.70 26.61 -4.90
CA THR A 20 -2.01 27.32 -6.17
C THR A 20 -1.49 26.62 -7.43
N GLN A 21 -0.57 25.65 -7.31
CA GLN A 21 0.01 24.91 -8.44
C GLN A 21 0.21 23.41 -8.14
N ARG A 22 -0.76 22.72 -7.51
CA ARG A 22 -0.68 21.24 -7.45
C ARG A 22 -0.98 20.67 -8.84
N THR A 23 -0.02 19.94 -9.41
CA THR A 23 -0.26 19.20 -10.66
C THR A 23 -1.38 18.19 -10.45
N PHE A 24 -2.21 17.99 -11.48
CA PHE A 24 -3.34 17.05 -11.43
C PHE A 24 -2.91 15.66 -10.92
N ILE A 25 -1.72 15.22 -11.32
CA ILE A 25 -1.10 13.95 -10.91
C ILE A 25 -0.87 13.89 -9.39
N ALA A 26 -0.41 14.97 -8.77
CA ALA A 26 -0.18 15.02 -7.33
C ALA A 26 -1.50 14.89 -6.54
N SER A 27 -2.57 15.54 -7.00
CA SER A 27 -3.89 15.41 -6.38
C SER A 27 -4.45 13.99 -6.51
N LEU A 28 -4.34 13.40 -7.70
CA LEU A 28 -4.75 12.02 -7.96
C LEU A 28 -3.97 11.02 -7.10
N TYR A 29 -2.67 11.23 -6.93
CA TYR A 29 -1.81 10.39 -6.09
C TYR A 29 -2.26 10.42 -4.62
N ILE A 30 -2.53 11.60 -4.06
CA ILE A 30 -3.01 11.72 -2.67
C ILE A 30 -4.35 11.00 -2.51
N TRP A 31 -5.29 11.20 -3.43
CA TRP A 31 -6.59 10.53 -3.39
C TRP A 31 -6.46 9.02 -3.49
N PHE A 32 -5.58 8.52 -4.36
CA PHE A 32 -5.27 7.10 -4.46
C PHE A 32 -4.76 6.55 -3.11
N LEU A 33 -3.81 7.23 -2.46
CA LEU A 33 -3.30 6.83 -1.15
C LEU A 33 -4.41 6.83 -0.08
N ARG A 34 -5.34 7.80 -0.11
CA ARG A 34 -6.48 7.87 0.83
C ARG A 34 -7.45 6.71 0.65
N VAL A 35 -7.79 6.37 -0.59
CA VAL A 35 -8.64 5.21 -0.91
C VAL A 35 -7.96 3.93 -0.44
N MET A 36 -6.67 3.78 -0.74
CA MET A 36 -5.94 2.57 -0.36
C MET A 36 -5.74 2.47 1.16
N ALA A 37 -5.57 3.59 1.85
CA ALA A 37 -5.58 3.65 3.31
C ALA A 37 -6.90 3.14 3.90
N ALA A 38 -8.04 3.60 3.36
CA ALA A 38 -9.36 3.15 3.81
C ALA A 38 -9.56 1.65 3.56
N LEU A 39 -9.12 1.14 2.41
CA LEU A 39 -9.15 -0.29 2.11
C LEU A 39 -8.29 -1.12 3.08
N CYS A 40 -7.08 -0.64 3.41
CA CYS A 40 -6.22 -1.31 4.38
C CYS A 40 -6.85 -1.36 5.78
N LEU A 41 -7.45 -0.25 6.23
CA LEU A 41 -8.13 -0.20 7.52
C LEU A 41 -9.36 -1.12 7.55
N ALA A 42 -10.15 -1.14 6.47
CA ALA A 42 -11.27 -2.07 6.36
C ALA A 42 -10.81 -3.53 6.37
N ALA A 43 -9.74 -3.86 5.65
CA ALA A 43 -9.16 -5.20 5.64
C ALA A 43 -8.59 -5.61 7.01
N ALA A 44 -7.97 -4.67 7.75
CA ALA A 44 -7.51 -4.90 9.11
C ALA A 44 -8.68 -5.24 10.04
N LEU A 45 -9.77 -4.47 9.99
CA LEU A 45 -10.98 -4.73 10.77
C LEU A 45 -11.62 -6.08 10.44
N LEU A 46 -11.66 -6.45 9.16
CA LEU A 46 -12.15 -7.76 8.73
C LEU A 46 -11.28 -8.90 9.27
N ASN A 47 -9.96 -8.76 9.23
CA ASN A 47 -9.05 -9.75 9.82
C ASN A 47 -9.24 -9.87 11.34
N TRP A 48 -9.42 -8.76 12.06
CA TRP A 48 -9.73 -8.79 13.49
C TRP A 48 -11.09 -9.45 13.79
N ALA A 49 -12.11 -9.17 12.99
CA ALA A 49 -13.43 -9.80 13.11
C ALA A 49 -13.39 -11.32 12.84
N GLN A 50 -12.49 -11.77 11.95
CA GLN A 50 -12.24 -13.18 11.70
C GLN A 50 -11.51 -13.82 12.88
N LEU A 51 -10.39 -13.23 13.32
CA LEU A 51 -9.59 -13.76 14.43
C LEU A 51 -10.36 -13.88 15.75
N THR A 52 -11.25 -12.92 16.02
CA THR A 52 -12.14 -12.95 17.20
C THR A 52 -13.29 -13.96 17.07
N GLY A 53 -13.53 -14.52 15.88
CA GLY A 53 -14.58 -15.51 15.63
C GLY A 53 -15.99 -14.92 15.50
N ILE A 54 -16.12 -13.61 15.31
CA ILE A 54 -17.42 -12.95 15.07
C ILE A 54 -18.00 -13.35 13.72
N THR A 55 -17.15 -13.76 12.78
CA THR A 55 -17.53 -14.11 11.40
C THR A 55 -17.46 -15.62 11.14
N GLN A 56 -18.25 -16.09 10.16
CA GLN A 56 -18.28 -17.48 9.70
C GLN A 56 -18.50 -18.50 10.84
N ASN A 57 -19.50 -18.27 11.70
CA ASN A 57 -19.87 -19.15 12.81
C ASN A 57 -18.72 -19.52 13.77
N GLY A 58 -17.63 -18.75 13.78
CA GLY A 58 -16.44 -19.02 14.60
C GLY A 58 -15.42 -19.97 13.99
N GLU A 59 -15.60 -20.42 12.75
CA GLU A 59 -14.63 -21.30 12.06
C GLU A 59 -13.30 -20.59 11.76
N LEU A 60 -13.35 -19.28 11.48
CA LEU A 60 -12.15 -18.48 11.27
C LEU A 60 -11.52 -17.94 12.57
N ARG A 61 -12.01 -18.39 13.74
CA ARG A 61 -11.42 -18.00 15.02
C ARG A 61 -9.98 -18.51 15.08
N PHE A 62 -9.12 -17.72 15.74
CA PHE A 62 -7.69 -18.04 15.90
C PHE A 62 -7.44 -19.51 16.26
N ASP A 63 -8.23 -20.10 17.16
CA ASP A 63 -8.05 -21.47 17.64
C ASP A 63 -8.39 -22.57 16.63
N ASN A 64 -9.27 -22.29 15.68
CA ASN A 64 -9.73 -23.25 14.67
C ASN A 64 -8.96 -23.14 13.35
N LEU A 65 -8.12 -22.11 13.21
CA LEU A 65 -7.30 -21.89 12.02
C LEU A 65 -6.07 -22.81 12.03
N ASP A 66 -5.81 -23.42 10.87
CA ASP A 66 -4.55 -24.11 10.62
C ASP A 66 -3.35 -23.19 10.85
N THR A 67 -2.24 -23.76 11.31
CA THR A 67 -1.03 -23.03 11.74
C THR A 67 -0.53 -22.02 10.70
N HIS A 68 -0.59 -22.37 9.40
CA HIS A 68 -0.14 -21.50 8.32
C HIS A 68 -1.06 -20.27 8.13
N TRP A 69 -2.38 -20.46 8.13
CA TRP A 69 -3.35 -19.37 8.07
C TRP A 69 -3.30 -18.48 9.32
N ARG A 70 -3.08 -19.10 10.48
CA ARG A 70 -2.97 -18.43 11.76
C ARG A 70 -1.80 -17.44 11.77
N MET A 71 -0.61 -17.86 11.33
CA MET A 71 0.54 -16.96 11.18
C MET A 71 0.28 -15.83 10.19
N LEU A 72 -0.23 -16.13 8.99
CA LEU A 72 -0.48 -15.14 7.96
C LEU A 72 -1.45 -14.06 8.45
N LYS A 73 -2.60 -14.45 9.01
CA LYS A 73 -3.61 -13.51 9.50
C LYS A 73 -3.14 -12.68 10.68
N THR A 74 -2.35 -13.24 11.60
CA THR A 74 -1.80 -12.46 12.72
C THR A 74 -0.81 -11.40 12.24
N VAL A 75 0.05 -11.72 11.27
CA VAL A 75 0.97 -10.74 10.68
C VAL A 75 0.20 -9.64 9.93
N LEU A 76 -0.76 -10.02 9.07
CA LEU A 76 -1.60 -9.07 8.33
C LEU A 76 -2.42 -8.18 9.27
N ALA A 77 -2.91 -8.71 10.39
CA ALA A 77 -3.66 -7.96 11.40
C ALA A 77 -2.86 -6.82 12.06
N VAL A 78 -1.52 -6.84 11.99
CA VAL A 78 -0.65 -5.78 12.49
C VAL A 78 -0.17 -4.86 11.37
N ILE A 79 0.22 -5.42 10.21
CA ILE A 79 0.76 -4.65 9.09
C ILE A 79 -0.32 -3.80 8.42
N LEU A 80 -1.51 -4.34 8.17
CA LEU A 80 -2.60 -3.61 7.48
C LEU A 80 -3.04 -2.32 8.20
N PRO A 81 -3.29 -2.29 9.52
CA PRO A 81 -3.67 -1.04 10.20
C PRO A 81 -2.52 -0.03 10.23
N ALA A 82 -1.28 -0.49 10.42
CA ALA A 82 -0.10 0.39 10.36
C ALA A 82 0.07 0.99 8.96
N ALA A 83 -0.03 0.18 7.90
CA ALA A 83 -0.02 0.62 6.52
C ALA A 83 -1.14 1.63 6.24
N GLY A 84 -2.37 1.35 6.67
CA GLY A 84 -3.51 2.24 6.51
C GLY A 84 -3.30 3.62 7.13
N LEU A 85 -2.77 3.69 8.36
CA LEU A 85 -2.45 4.95 9.03
C LEU A 85 -1.32 5.71 8.30
N GLY A 86 -0.26 5.01 7.89
CA GLY A 86 0.85 5.60 7.14
C GLY A 86 0.42 6.18 5.79
N LEU A 87 -0.39 5.43 5.04
CA LEU A 87 -0.96 5.87 3.76
C LEU A 87 -1.90 7.07 3.94
N TRP A 88 -2.71 7.08 5.00
CA TRP A 88 -3.61 8.19 5.32
C TRP A 88 -2.83 9.47 5.63
N MET A 89 -1.73 9.36 6.37
CA MET A 89 -0.84 10.49 6.64
C MET A 89 0.09 10.83 5.48
N THR A 90 -0.06 10.17 4.32
CA THR A 90 0.78 10.37 3.13
C THR A 90 2.27 10.12 3.40
N GLN A 91 2.56 9.25 4.38
CA GLN A 91 3.92 8.93 4.80
C GLN A 91 4.51 7.82 3.92
N SER A 92 5.79 7.96 3.59
CA SER A 92 6.52 7.00 2.73
C SER A 92 6.56 5.59 3.31
N TRP A 93 6.68 5.45 4.64
CA TRP A 93 6.69 4.14 5.31
C TRP A 93 5.36 3.39 5.18
N GLY A 94 4.23 4.09 4.99
CA GLY A 94 2.92 3.47 4.79
C GLY A 94 2.84 2.68 3.48
N VAL A 95 3.45 3.22 2.41
CA VAL A 95 3.54 2.53 1.11
C VAL A 95 4.39 1.27 1.23
N VAL A 96 5.50 1.33 1.98
CA VAL A 96 6.37 0.16 2.20
C VAL A 96 5.61 -0.94 2.93
N LEU A 97 4.93 -0.62 4.04
CA LEU A 97 4.14 -1.61 4.78
C LEU A 97 2.99 -2.20 3.96
N TRP A 98 2.34 -1.38 3.15
CA TRP A 98 1.31 -1.85 2.23
C TRP A 98 1.85 -2.85 1.21
N LEU A 99 3.02 -2.56 0.61
CA LEU A 99 3.69 -3.47 -0.30
C LEU A 99 4.13 -4.78 0.40
N PHE A 100 4.58 -4.70 1.66
CA PHE A 100 4.88 -5.89 2.46
C PHE A 100 3.64 -6.75 2.70
N SER A 101 2.51 -6.14 3.08
CA SER A 101 1.24 -6.84 3.25
C SER A 101 0.83 -7.57 1.98
N MET A 102 0.92 -6.87 0.84
CA MET A 102 0.60 -7.46 -0.45
C MET A 102 1.59 -8.57 -0.84
N GLY A 103 2.88 -8.40 -0.57
CA GLY A 103 3.89 -9.42 -0.79
C GLY A 103 3.58 -10.71 -0.03
N LEU A 104 3.16 -10.59 1.24
CA LEU A 104 2.74 -11.73 2.05
C LEU A 104 1.50 -12.43 1.46
N GLU A 105 0.49 -11.68 1.01
CA GLU A 105 -0.68 -12.26 0.35
C GLU A 105 -0.33 -12.92 -0.99
N LEU A 106 0.50 -12.29 -1.82
CA LEU A 106 0.97 -12.85 -3.09
C LEU A 106 1.77 -14.14 -2.87
N MET A 107 2.64 -14.18 -1.86
CA MET A 107 3.41 -15.38 -1.53
C MET A 107 2.49 -16.51 -1.04
N ALA A 108 1.53 -16.19 -0.18
CA ALA A 108 0.55 -17.16 0.34
C ALA A 108 -0.27 -17.78 -0.79
N TYR A 109 -0.87 -16.96 -1.66
CA TYR A 109 -1.77 -17.44 -2.72
C TYR A 109 -1.07 -17.86 -4.01
N GLY A 110 0.16 -17.41 -4.26
CA GLY A 110 0.89 -17.64 -5.52
C GLY A 110 2.03 -18.65 -5.42
N VAL A 111 2.76 -18.69 -4.30
CA VAL A 111 3.91 -19.61 -4.11
C VAL A 111 3.47 -20.87 -3.36
N TRP A 112 2.60 -20.73 -2.37
CA TRP A 112 2.08 -21.85 -1.57
C TRP A 112 0.64 -22.21 -1.92
N THR A 113 0.37 -22.40 -3.21
CA THR A 113 -0.95 -22.81 -3.72
C THR A 113 -1.44 -24.14 -3.14
N ASP A 114 -0.51 -24.99 -2.67
CA ASP A 114 -0.84 -26.29 -2.06
C ASP A 114 -1.29 -26.16 -0.59
N LEU A 115 -0.92 -25.07 0.09
CA LEU A 115 -1.32 -24.81 1.49
C LEU A 115 -2.50 -23.84 1.60
N PHE A 116 -2.67 -22.93 0.64
CA PHE A 116 -3.70 -21.89 0.70
C PHE A 116 -4.73 -22.10 -0.40
N GLU A 117 -6.02 -22.17 -0.03
CA GLU A 117 -7.11 -22.20 -1.00
C GLU A 117 -7.00 -21.04 -2.00
N PRO A 118 -7.01 -21.31 -3.31
CA PRO A 118 -6.83 -20.26 -4.32
C PRO A 118 -7.95 -19.23 -4.25
N ARG A 119 -7.61 -17.98 -3.91
CA ARG A 119 -8.52 -16.82 -3.98
C ARG A 119 -8.07 -15.86 -5.10
N PRO A 120 -8.38 -16.17 -6.38
CA PRO A 120 -7.86 -15.42 -7.53
C PRO A 120 -8.31 -13.96 -7.57
N MET A 121 -9.45 -13.63 -6.96
CA MET A 121 -9.98 -12.26 -6.89
C MET A 121 -9.04 -11.30 -6.12
N THR A 122 -8.40 -11.81 -5.06
CA THR A 122 -7.49 -11.04 -4.22
C THR A 122 -6.19 -10.71 -4.97
N LEU A 123 -5.67 -11.67 -5.74
CA LEU A 123 -4.43 -11.53 -6.52
C LEU A 123 -4.54 -10.44 -7.60
N ILE A 124 -5.65 -10.43 -8.35
CA ILE A 124 -5.85 -9.49 -9.46
C ILE A 124 -5.97 -8.04 -8.95
N THR A 125 -6.75 -7.83 -7.89
CA THR A 125 -7.00 -6.50 -7.32
C THR A 125 -5.71 -5.86 -6.82
N HIS A 126 -4.89 -6.65 -6.11
CA HIS A 126 -3.60 -6.23 -5.58
C HIS A 126 -2.60 -5.92 -6.71
N SER A 127 -2.54 -6.75 -7.75
CA SER A 127 -1.67 -6.53 -8.91
C SER A 127 -1.97 -5.22 -9.64
N ILE A 128 -3.26 -4.90 -9.81
CA ILE A 128 -3.71 -3.64 -10.42
C ILE A 128 -3.29 -2.44 -9.57
N ALA A 129 -3.42 -2.56 -8.24
CA ALA A 129 -3.04 -1.48 -7.32
C ALA A 129 -1.52 -1.18 -7.37
N ILE A 130 -0.66 -2.20 -7.46
CA ILE A 130 0.79 -1.98 -7.64
C ILE A 130 1.07 -1.32 -8.97
N ALA A 131 0.48 -1.82 -10.06
CA ALA A 131 0.69 -1.24 -11.38
C ALA A 131 0.30 0.25 -11.40
N PHE A 132 -0.82 0.60 -10.76
CA PHE A 132 -1.28 1.98 -10.66
C PHE A 132 -0.35 2.83 -9.80
N LEU A 133 0.13 2.32 -8.66
CA LEU A 133 1.13 3.02 -7.83
C LEU A 133 2.40 3.30 -8.64
N LEU A 134 2.94 2.30 -9.32
CA LEU A 134 4.15 2.41 -10.13
C LEU A 134 4.01 3.47 -11.22
N VAL A 135 2.88 3.46 -11.94
CA VAL A 135 2.60 4.45 -12.99
C VAL A 135 2.58 5.87 -12.42
N LEU A 136 1.92 6.08 -11.28
CA LEU A 136 1.87 7.40 -10.63
C LEU A 136 3.24 7.85 -10.11
N SER A 137 4.00 6.94 -9.49
CA SER A 137 5.37 7.23 -9.02
C SER A 137 6.30 7.61 -10.17
N ILE A 138 6.22 6.89 -11.31
CA ILE A 138 6.99 7.19 -12.52
C ILE A 138 6.57 8.54 -13.13
N GLY A 139 5.27 8.84 -13.14
CA GLY A 139 4.73 10.13 -13.62
C GLY A 139 5.31 11.32 -12.85
N LEU A 140 5.28 11.28 -11.52
CA LEU A 140 5.85 12.31 -10.65
C LEU A 140 7.37 12.45 -10.81
N PHE A 141 8.08 11.33 -10.97
CA PHE A 141 9.52 11.34 -11.22
C PHE A 141 9.87 11.98 -12.58
N THR A 142 9.04 11.76 -13.59
CA THR A 142 9.22 12.30 -14.94
C THR A 142 8.95 13.81 -14.98
N GLU A 143 7.89 14.29 -14.31
CA GLU A 143 7.60 15.73 -14.17
C GLU A 143 8.78 16.47 -13.52
N ARG A 144 9.37 15.88 -12.46
CA ARG A 144 10.55 16.46 -11.80
C ARG A 144 11.76 16.58 -12.71
N ARG A 145 12.06 15.53 -13.48
CA ARG A 145 13.18 15.56 -14.43
C ARG A 145 12.99 16.62 -15.51
N ARG A 146 11.74 16.86 -15.96
CA ARG A 146 11.45 17.94 -16.92
C ARG A 146 11.73 19.32 -16.34
N MET A 147 11.28 19.59 -15.12
CA MET A 147 11.49 20.89 -14.48
C MET A 147 12.97 21.20 -14.21
N GLN A 148 13.76 20.20 -13.82
CA GLN A 148 15.21 20.36 -13.64
C GLN A 148 15.94 20.63 -14.96
N ARG A 149 15.47 20.09 -16.09
CA ARG A 149 16.08 20.30 -17.41
C ARG A 149 15.86 21.73 -17.91
N ILE A 150 14.64 22.24 -17.76
CA ILE A 150 14.26 23.61 -18.18
C ILE A 150 15.03 24.66 -17.38
N GLY A 151 15.27 24.42 -16.08
CA GLY A 151 16.05 25.34 -15.24
C GLY A 151 17.53 25.47 -15.62
N ILE A 152 18.10 24.49 -16.32
CA ILE A 152 19.51 24.50 -16.76
C ILE A 152 19.68 25.26 -18.10
N GLU A 153 18.63 25.32 -18.93
CA GLU A 153 18.69 26.03 -20.22
C GLU A 153 18.60 27.57 -20.09
N HIS A 154 18.34 28.07 -18.88
CA HIS A 154 18.25 29.50 -18.57
C HIS A 154 19.46 30.05 -17.79
N LEU A 155 20.55 29.27 -17.66
CA LEU A 155 21.83 29.66 -17.06
C LEU A 155 22.95 29.62 -18.11
#